data_AF-A0A3D3VXU4-F1
#
_entry.id   AF-A0A3D3VXU4-F1
#
_cell.length_a   1.000
_cell.length_b   1.000
_cell.length_c   1.000
_cell.angle_alpha   90.00
_cell.angle_beta   90.00
_cell.angle_gamma   90.00
#
_symmetry.space_group_name_H-M   'P 1'
#
loop_
_entity.id
_entity.type
_entity.pdbx_description
1 polymer ?
#
loop_
_entity_poly.entity_id
_entity_poly.type
_entity_poly.pdbx_seq_one_letter_code
_entity_poly.pdbx_strand_id
1 'polypeptide(L)' 'MFYRLSGWIIGPIILALVVGRWLDEKYGTEPWLFLLSIGIAFAISIFGIVMDAIKELKRIEKDEKEDAQDKK' A
#
# COMPACT_ATOMS: atom_id res chain seq x y z
N MET A 1 -6.06 -5.79 11.73
CA MET A 1 -6.42 -5.69 10.30
C MET A 1 -6.39 -4.24 9.81
N PHE A 2 -7.20 -3.33 10.38
CA PHE A 2 -7.29 -1.92 9.95
C PHE A 2 -5.95 -1.16 9.90
N TYR A 3 -5.09 -1.28 10.92
CA TYR A 3 -3.80 -0.56 10.94
C TYR A 3 -2.88 -0.89 9.76
N ARG A 4 -2.91 -2.13 9.25
CA ARG A 4 -2.08 -2.55 8.10
C ARG A 4 -2.57 -1.91 6.80
N LEU A 5 -3.88 -1.92 6.58
CA LEU A 5 -4.54 -1.25 5.45
C LEU A 5 -4.32 0.26 5.49
N SER A 6 -4.54 0.89 6.65
CA SER A 6 -4.31 2.32 6.84
C SER A 6 -2.84 2.71 6.64
N GLY A 7 -1.90 1.83 7.03
CA GLY A 7 -0.47 2.03 6.81
C GLY A 7 -0.10 2.13 5.33
N TRP A 8 -0.66 1.26 4.48
CA TRP A 8 -0.45 1.30 3.03
C TRP A 8 -1.06 2.52 2.33
N ILE A 9 -2.02 3.19 2.95
CA ILE A 9 -2.60 4.42 2.41
C ILE A 9 -1.78 5.63 2.88
N ILE A 10 -1.60 5.76 4.18
CA ILE A 10 -1.00 6.96 4.78
C ILE A 10 0.50 7.05 4.45
N GLY A 11 1.22 5.93 4.50
CA GLY A 11 2.67 5.89 4.29
C GLY A 11 3.09 6.43 2.91
N PRO A 12 2.63 5.82 1.80
CA PRO A 12 2.99 6.26 0.46
C PRO A 12 2.54 7.69 0.15
N ILE A 13 1.37 8.10 0.63
CA ILE A 13 0.85 9.46 0.40
C ILE A 13 1.73 10.50 1.10
N ILE A 14 2.09 10.31 2.38
CA ILE A 14 3.00 11.24 3.07
C ILE A 14 4.36 11.29 2.37
N LEU A 15 4.90 10.14 1.98
CA LEU A 15 6.17 10.07 1.26
C LEU A 15 6.11 10.86 -0.06
N ALA A 16 5.06 10.68 -0.86
CA ALA A 16 4.87 11.42 -2.11
C ALA A 16 4.66 12.91 -1.90
N LEU A 17 3.98 13.34 -0.82
CA LEU A 17 3.81 14.76 -0.53
C LEU A 17 5.13 15.46 -0.21
N VAL A 18 6.03 14.78 0.49
CA VAL A 18 7.35 15.32 0.86
C VAL A 18 8.30 15.26 -0.34
N VAL A 19 8.42 14.08 -0.97
CA VAL A 19 9.32 13.87 -2.11
C VAL A 19 8.88 14.70 -3.31
N GLY A 20 7.59 14.70 -3.64
CA GLY A 20 7.05 15.38 -4.81
C GLY A 20 7.24 16.89 -4.75
N ARG A 21 6.96 17.51 -3.59
CA ARG A 21 7.19 18.96 -3.39
C ARG A 21 8.68 19.31 -3.43
N TRP A 22 9.51 18.51 -2.77
CA TRP A 22 10.96 18.73 -2.80
C TRP A 22 11.54 18.60 -4.22
N LEU A 23 11.04 17.66 -5.02
CA LEU A 23 11.46 17.48 -6.40
C LEU A 23 11.01 18.65 -7.27
N ASP A 24 9.76 19.10 -7.13
CA ASP A 24 9.25 20.23 -7.90
C ASP A 24 10.00 21.54 -7.57
N GLU A 25 10.27 21.82 -6.30
CA GLU A 25 11.08 22.99 -5.89
C GLU A 25 12.51 22.92 -6.45
N LYS A 26 13.10 21.72 -6.49
CA LYS A 26 14.47 21.54 -6.96
C LYS A 26 14.62 21.67 -8.47
N TYR A 27 13.64 21.21 -9.24
CA TYR A 27 13.70 21.21 -10.71
C TYR A 27 12.88 22.33 -11.36
N GLY A 28 12.13 23.11 -10.58
CA GLY A 28 11.25 24.16 -11.10
C GLY A 28 10.11 23.61 -11.96
N THR A 29 9.73 22.35 -11.73
CA THR A 29 8.72 21.61 -12.53
C THR A 29 7.33 21.66 -11.93
N GLU A 30 7.11 22.54 -10.95
CA GLU A 30 5.89 22.61 -10.16
C GLU A 30 4.63 22.76 -11.06
N PRO A 31 3.61 21.89 -10.95
CA PRO A 31 3.41 20.79 -10.00
C PRO A 31 3.56 19.37 -10.62
N TRP A 32 4.33 19.18 -11.69
CA TRP A 32 4.35 17.93 -12.45
C TRP A 32 4.99 16.76 -11.71
N LEU A 33 6.12 16.95 -11.03
CA LEU A 33 6.77 15.85 -10.30
C LEU A 33 6.02 15.53 -9.02
N PHE A 34 5.33 16.50 -8.43
CA PHE A 34 4.38 16.26 -7.36
C PHE A 34 3.24 15.34 -7.82
N LEU A 35 2.60 15.66 -8.95
CA LEU A 35 1.51 14.84 -9.50
C LEU A 35 1.99 13.43 -9.85
N LEU A 36 3.18 13.30 -10.46
CA LEU A 36 3.78 11.99 -10.74
C LEU A 36 4.04 11.20 -9.45
N SER A 37 4.59 11.85 -8.42
CA SER A 37 4.87 11.22 -7.14
C SER A 37 3.60 10.72 -6.46
N ILE A 38 2.52 11.51 -6.50
CA ILE A 38 1.20 11.11 -5.99
C ILE A 38 0.64 9.92 -6.77
N GLY A 39 0.75 9.93 -8.11
CA GLY A 39 0.33 8.80 -8.95
C GLY A 39 1.06 7.51 -8.60
N ILE A 40 2.38 7.58 -8.39
CA ILE A 40 3.20 6.43 -7.98
C ILE A 40 2.80 5.95 -6.58
N ALA A 41 2.61 6.87 -5.61
CA ALA A 41 2.16 6.50 -4.28
C ALA A 41 0.80 5.79 -4.31
N PHE A 42 -0.13 6.26 -5.14
CA PHE A 42 -1.44 5.64 -5.29
C PHE A 42 -1.33 4.20 -5.82
N ALA A 43 -0.47 3.97 -6.83
CA ALA A 43 -0.21 2.64 -7.34
C ALA A 43 0.40 1.70 -6.28
N ILE A 44 1.35 2.20 -5.49
CA ILE A 44 1.97 1.45 -4.38
C ILE A 44 0.92 1.10 -3.32
N SER A 45 0.06 2.06 -2.95
CA SER A 45 -1.02 1.83 -1.99
C SER A 45 -1.97 0.74 -2.47
N ILE A 46 -2.45 0.80 -3.72
CA ILE A 46 -3.34 -0.23 -4.28
C ILE A 46 -2.65 -1.59 -4.24
N PHE A 47 -1.40 -1.67 -4.70
CA PHE A 47 -0.66 -2.92 -4.75
C PHE A 47 -0.47 -3.54 -3.35
N GLY A 48 -0.06 -2.73 -2.37
CA GLY A 48 0.12 -3.16 -0.98
C GLY A 48 -1.18 -3.66 -0.35
N ILE A 49 -2.29 -2.95 -0.57
CA ILE A 49 -3.62 -3.34 -0.08
C ILE A 49 -4.05 -4.68 -0.70
N VAL A 50 -3.91 -4.84 -2.02
CA VAL A 50 -4.30 -6.07 -2.72
C VAL A 50 -3.46 -7.25 -2.25
N MET A 51 -2.15 -7.08 -2.10
CA MET A 51 -1.27 -8.13 -1.59
C MET A 51 -1.63 -8.55 -0.17
N ASP A 52 -1.88 -7.59 0.74
CA ASP A 52 -2.28 -7.88 2.11
C ASP A 52 -3.63 -8.60 2.16
N ALA A 53 -4.59 -8.20 1.32
CA ALA A 53 -5.88 -8.87 1.20
C ALA A 53 -5.72 -10.33 0.74
N ILE A 54 -4.94 -10.57 -0.31
CA ILE A 54 -4.68 -11.93 -0.82
C ILE A 54 -3.98 -12.78 0.26
N LYS A 55 -3.04 -12.19 1.00
CA LYS A 55 -2.32 -12.88 2.07
C LYS A 55 -3.25 -13.27 3.22
N GLU A 56 -4.18 -12.40 3.58
CA GLU A 56 -5.18 -12.69 4.60
C GLU A 56 -6.13 -13.81 4.14
N LEU A 57 -6.60 -13.76 2.89
CA LEU A 57 -7.46 -14.82 2.32
C LEU A 57 -6.76 -16.19 2.34
N LYS A 58 -5.50 -16.26 1.91
CA LYS A 58 -4.72 -17.50 1.95
C LYS A 58 -4.49 -18.02 3.38
N ARG A 59 -4.38 -17.12 4.35
CA ARG A 59 -4.23 -17.49 5.75
C ARG A 59 -5.51 -18.15 6.26
N ILE A 60 -6.67 -17.55 5.98
CA ILE A 60 -7.98 -18.11 6.35
C ILE A 60 -8.16 -19.50 5.73
N GLU A 61 -7.87 -19.68 4.44
CA GLU A 61 -7.94 -21.00 3.79
C GLU A 61 -7.01 -22.05 4.40
N LYS A 62 -5.85 -21.63 4.92
CA LYS A 62 -4.88 -22.54 5.54
C LYS A 62 -5.35 -22.95 6.94
N ASP A 63 -5.82 -21.98 7.71
CA ASP A 63 -6.35 -22.19 9.06
C ASP A 63 -7.59 -23.14 9.00
N GLU A 64 -8.49 -22.97 8.02
CA GLU A 64 -9.62 -23.90 7.81
C GLU A 64 -9.20 -25.34 7.47
N LYS A 65 -8.12 -25.52 6.70
CA LYS A 65 -7.62 -26.85 6.30
C LYS A 65 -6.95 -27.58 7.45
N GLU A 66 -6.24 -26.85 8.31
CA GLU A 66 -5.60 -27.40 9.52
C GLU A 66 -6.69 -27.84 10.53
N ASP A 67 -7.72 -27.02 10.76
CA ASP A 67 -8.85 -27.37 11.63
C ASP A 67 -9.65 -28.59 11.13
N ALA A 68 -9.72 -28.80 9.81
CA ALA A 68 -10.38 -29.96 9.21
C ALA A 68 -9.55 -31.26 9.28
N GLN A 69 -8.21 -31.15 9.38
CA GLN A 69 -7.32 -32.29 9.55
C GLN A 69 -7.20 -32.74 11.01
N ASP A 70 -7.21 -31.80 11.96
CA ASP A 70 -7.11 -32.10 13.40
C ASP A 70 -8.37 -32.81 13.94
N LYS A 71 -9.52 -32.66 13.26
CA LYS A 71 -10.79 -33.31 13.60
C LYS A 71 -11.01 -34.71 12.99
N LYS A 72 -10.05 -35.24 12.22
CA LYS A 72 -10.11 -36.58 11.59
C LYS A 72 -9.21 -37.58 12.30
#